data_AF-A0AAN8HU81-F1
#
_entry.id   AF-A0AAN8HU81-F1
#
_cell.length_a   1.000
_cell.length_b   1.000
_cell.length_c   1.000
_cell.angle_alpha   90.00
_cell.angle_beta   90.00
_cell.angle_gamma   90.00
#
_symmetry.space_group_name_H-M   'P 1'
#
loop_
_entity.id
_entity.type
_entity.pdbx_description
1 polymer ?
#
loop_
_entity_poly.entity_id
_entity_poly.type
_entity_poly.pdbx_seq_one_letter_code
_entity_poly.pdbx_strand_id
1 'polypeptide(L)'
;MSRHHQQQQQQQQQQHRTTLRLTDNVVEVKSKFEAEYRRFALKRNGPGGFTAFYRLLQTIHRIPGVDVLLGYADVQGDLLPINNDDNFYKAVSLANPLLRIIITKRGKTMREGPREDMEKI
;
A
#
# COMPACT_ATOMS: atom_id res chain seq x y z
N MET A 1 12.17 62.77 -18.91
CA MET A 1 11.40 62.14 -20.01
C MET A 1 12.25 60.99 -20.53
N SER A 2 12.19 59.81 -19.91
CA SER A 2 11.18 58.75 -20.09
C SER A 2 11.59 57.75 -21.17
N ARG A 3 11.47 56.46 -20.82
CA ARG A 3 11.33 55.26 -21.68
C ARG A 3 12.64 54.59 -22.10
N HIS A 4 12.83 53.28 -21.99
CA HIS A 4 12.02 52.21 -21.37
C HIS A 4 12.97 51.00 -21.23
N HIS A 5 13.14 50.48 -20.02
CA HIS A 5 13.63 49.13 -19.78
C HIS A 5 12.54 48.17 -20.30
N GLN A 6 12.89 47.33 -21.29
CA GLN A 6 12.02 46.25 -21.76
C GLN A 6 12.89 44.98 -21.80
N GLN A 7 12.95 44.27 -20.69
CA GLN A 7 12.08 43.14 -20.34
C GLN A 7 12.80 41.82 -20.65
N GLN A 8 13.65 41.41 -19.70
CA GLN A 8 13.82 40.00 -19.39
C GLN A 8 12.45 39.48 -18.93
N GLN A 9 11.81 38.66 -19.75
CA GLN A 9 10.87 37.61 -19.34
C GLN A 9 10.38 36.84 -20.56
N GLN A 10 10.89 35.63 -20.72
CA GLN A 10 10.09 34.46 -21.11
C GLN A 10 10.81 33.27 -20.48
N GLN A 11 10.50 33.05 -19.20
CA GLN A 11 9.52 32.07 -18.74
C GLN A 11 10.08 30.66 -18.81
N GLN A 12 10.26 30.13 -17.61
CA GLN A 12 10.45 28.74 -17.25
C GLN A 12 9.52 27.85 -18.09
N GLN A 13 9.98 27.39 -19.25
CA GLN A 13 9.34 26.27 -19.91
C GLN A 13 9.83 25.00 -19.23
N GLN A 14 9.20 24.78 -18.08
CA GLN A 14 8.43 23.57 -17.88
C GLN A 14 9.34 22.33 -17.89
N GLN A 15 9.75 21.94 -16.68
CA GLN A 15 10.14 20.56 -16.40
C GLN A 15 8.95 19.68 -16.78
N HIS A 16 8.81 19.34 -18.06
CA HIS A 16 8.03 18.21 -18.51
C HIS A 16 8.80 16.98 -18.05
N ARG A 17 8.68 16.72 -16.74
CA ARG A 17 8.96 15.40 -16.18
C ARG A 17 8.04 14.47 -16.96
N THR A 18 8.58 13.80 -17.96
CA THR A 18 7.87 12.89 -18.86
C THR A 18 7.54 11.59 -18.13
N THR A 19 6.87 11.69 -16.99
CA THR A 19 6.43 10.56 -16.17
C THR A 19 4.90 10.44 -16.13
N LEU A 20 4.21 11.07 -17.07
CA LEU A 20 2.77 11.25 -17.03
C LEU A 20 1.94 10.20 -17.77
N ARG A 21 2.52 9.11 -18.31
CA ARG A 21 1.73 8.02 -18.96
C ARG A 21 2.16 6.57 -18.68
N LEU A 22 3.07 6.33 -17.74
CA LEU A 22 3.45 4.97 -17.29
C LEU A 22 2.85 4.60 -15.92
N THR A 23 2.32 5.58 -15.18
CA THR A 23 1.82 5.44 -13.81
C THR A 23 0.42 4.86 -13.71
N ASP A 24 -0.38 4.87 -14.79
CA ASP A 24 -1.77 4.39 -14.73
C ASP A 24 -1.88 2.87 -14.57
N ASN A 25 -0.83 2.13 -14.86
CA ASN A 25 -0.84 0.67 -14.79
C ASN A 25 -0.04 0.12 -13.59
N VAL A 26 0.37 0.97 -12.65
CA VAL A 26 1.12 0.56 -11.46
C VAL A 26 0.47 1.15 -10.20
N VAL A 27 0.26 0.32 -9.20
CA VAL A 27 -0.17 0.69 -7.86
C VAL A 27 1.01 0.58 -6.93
N GLU A 28 1.24 1.60 -6.11
CA GLU A 28 2.20 1.49 -5.02
C GLU A 28 1.56 0.68 -3.88
N VAL A 29 2.29 -0.26 -3.31
CA VAL A 29 1.83 -1.08 -2.18
C VAL A 29 2.68 -0.75 -0.96
N LYS A 30 2.04 -0.39 0.15
CA LYS A 30 2.66 -0.33 1.48
C LYS A 30 2.07 -1.44 2.32
N SER A 31 2.87 -2.47 2.61
CA SER A 31 2.45 -3.61 3.43
C SER A 31 3.06 -3.54 4.83
N LYS A 32 2.24 -3.84 5.84
CA LYS A 32 2.62 -3.90 7.26
C LYS A 32 2.48 -5.33 7.78
N PHE A 33 3.51 -5.84 8.43
CA PHE A 33 3.48 -7.11 9.16
C PHE A 33 4.09 -6.90 10.55
N GLU A 34 3.31 -7.09 11.61
CA GLU A 34 3.72 -6.75 12.98
C GLU A 34 4.23 -5.29 13.07
N ALA A 35 5.52 -5.06 13.36
CA ALA A 35 6.13 -3.73 13.39
C ALA A 35 6.81 -3.33 12.06
N GLU A 36 6.88 -4.24 11.10
CA GLU A 36 7.64 -4.08 9.86
C GLU A 36 6.78 -3.43 8.76
N TYR A 37 7.39 -2.51 8.00
CA TYR A 37 6.80 -1.89 6.82
C TYR A 37 7.65 -2.14 5.58
N ARG A 38 7.01 -2.50 4.47
CA ARG A 38 7.65 -2.65 3.17
C ARG A 38 6.86 -1.91 2.10
N ARG A 39 7.57 -1.35 1.11
CA ARG A 39 6.98 -0.69 -0.06
C ARG A 39 7.49 -1.32 -1.34
N PHE A 40 6.59 -1.56 -2.28
CA PHE A 40 6.92 -2.06 -3.61
C PHE A 40 5.84 -1.62 -4.61
N ALA A 41 6.14 -1.77 -5.90
CA ALA A 41 5.20 -1.45 -6.97
C ALA A 41 4.55 -2.72 -7.52
N LEU A 42 3.24 -2.66 -7.79
CA LEU A 42 2.46 -3.75 -8.37
C LEU A 42 1.83 -3.29 -9.67
N LYS A 43 2.01 -4.04 -10.77
CA LYS A 43 1.29 -3.77 -12.01
C LYS A 43 -0.19 -4.08 -11.82
N ARG A 44 -1.11 -3.26 -12.34
CA ARG A 44 -2.57 -3.49 -12.25
C ARG A 44 -3.02 -4.63 -13.16
N ASN A 45 -2.47 -4.71 -14.37
CA ASN A 45 -2.86 -5.70 -15.38
C ASN A 45 -2.01 -6.98 -15.37
N GLY A 46 -1.12 -7.14 -14.40
CA GLY A 46 -0.20 -8.28 -14.33
C GLY A 46 0.01 -8.93 -12.97
N PRO A 47 -0.72 -8.62 -11.88
CA PRO A 47 -0.60 -9.48 -10.72
C PRO A 47 -1.36 -10.75 -11.05
N GLY A 48 -0.70 -11.91 -11.02
CA GLY A 48 -1.45 -13.15 -10.86
C GLY A 48 -2.47 -13.00 -9.72
N GLY A 49 -3.52 -13.81 -9.71
CA GLY A 49 -4.60 -13.71 -8.72
C GLY A 49 -4.13 -13.70 -7.26
N PHE A 50 -5.08 -13.64 -6.34
CA PHE A 50 -4.86 -13.55 -4.91
C PHE A 50 -3.75 -14.46 -4.38
N THR A 51 -3.70 -15.72 -4.83
CA THR A 51 -2.66 -16.68 -4.41
C THR A 51 -1.24 -16.23 -4.75
N ALA A 52 -1.02 -15.63 -5.92
CA ALA A 52 0.29 -15.12 -6.31
C ALA A 52 0.67 -13.89 -5.48
N PHE A 53 -0.29 -12.99 -5.25
CA PHE A 53 -0.09 -11.82 -4.40
C PHE A 53 0.20 -12.19 -2.94
N TYR A 54 -0.49 -13.20 -2.40
CA TYR A 54 -0.26 -13.75 -1.07
C TYR A 54 1.18 -14.26 -0.91
N ARG A 55 1.65 -15.08 -1.86
CA ARG A 55 3.02 -15.62 -1.87
C ARG A 55 4.07 -14.52 -2.04
N LEU A 56 3.78 -13.50 -2.85
CA LEU A 56 4.64 -12.34 -3.03
C LEU A 56 4.83 -11.59 -1.70
N LEU A 57 3.76 -11.35 -0.95
CA LEU A 57 3.84 -10.70 0.35
C LEU A 57 4.64 -11.52 1.36
N GLN A 58 4.44 -12.84 1.40
CA GLN A 58 5.25 -13.73 2.25
C GLN A 58 6.74 -13.65 1.90
N THR A 59 7.07 -13.63 0.61
CA THR A 59 8.46 -13.52 0.13
C THR A 59 9.08 -12.18 0.52
N ILE A 60 8.35 -11.09 0.28
CA ILE A 60 8.79 -9.73 0.57
C ILE A 60 9.06 -9.55 2.06
N HIS A 61 8.20 -10.07 2.94
CA HIS A 61 8.35 -10.03 4.40
C HIS A 61 9.21 -11.16 4.98
N ARG A 62 9.82 -12.01 4.15
CA ARG A 62 10.67 -13.14 4.58
C ARG A 62 9.98 -14.10 5.57
N ILE A 63 8.69 -14.37 5.34
CA ILE A 63 7.86 -15.28 6.13
C ILE A 63 7.25 -16.42 5.30
N PRO A 64 8.07 -17.17 4.55
CA PRO A 64 7.56 -18.33 3.81
C PRO A 64 6.93 -19.34 4.78
N GLY A 65 5.79 -19.91 4.39
CA GLY A 65 5.09 -20.94 5.18
C GLY A 65 4.30 -20.42 6.39
N VAL A 66 4.37 -19.13 6.72
CA VAL A 66 3.56 -18.55 7.80
C VAL A 66 2.14 -18.33 7.31
N ASP A 67 1.16 -18.90 8.02
CA ASP A 67 -0.25 -18.68 7.74
C ASP A 67 -0.68 -17.28 8.18
N VAL A 68 -1.10 -16.46 7.23
CA VAL A 68 -1.45 -15.06 7.46
C VAL A 68 -2.82 -14.72 6.87
N LEU A 69 -3.45 -13.71 7.47
CA LEU A 69 -4.63 -13.04 6.97
C LEU A 69 -4.20 -11.72 6.33
N LEU A 70 -4.75 -11.43 5.15
CA LEU A 70 -4.51 -10.18 4.44
C LEU A 70 -5.75 -9.29 4.55
N GLY A 71 -5.53 -8.03 4.88
CA GLY A 71 -6.55 -6.99 4.77
C GLY A 71 -5.98 -5.75 4.09
N TYR A 72 -6.84 -4.96 3.46
CA TYR A 72 -6.49 -3.64 2.94
C TYR A 72 -7.30 -2.56 3.64
N ALA A 73 -6.66 -1.42 3.90
CA ALA A 73 -7.37 -0.23 4.33
C ALA A 73 -7.94 0.48 3.11
N ASP A 74 -9.26 0.62 3.05
CA ASP A 74 -9.93 1.32 1.97
C ASP A 74 -9.83 2.85 2.11
N VAL A 75 -10.52 3.59 1.25
CA VAL A 75 -10.52 5.06 1.26
C VAL A 75 -11.24 5.66 2.46
N GLN A 76 -12.17 4.93 3.08
CA GLN A 76 -12.89 5.35 4.28
C GLN A 76 -12.11 4.98 5.56
N GLY A 77 -11.09 4.13 5.45
CA GLY A 77 -10.25 3.66 6.55
C GLY A 77 -10.66 2.29 7.08
N ASP A 78 -11.64 1.64 6.46
CA ASP A 78 -12.09 0.31 6.86
C ASP A 78 -11.08 -0.76 6.44
N LEU A 79 -10.84 -1.72 7.34
CA LEU A 79 -9.96 -2.85 7.07
C LEU A 79 -10.78 -4.00 6.46
N LEU A 80 -10.68 -4.16 5.15
CA LEU A 80 -11.42 -5.16 4.39
C LEU A 80 -10.53 -6.38 4.05
N PRO A 81 -11.05 -7.62 4.15
CA PRO A 81 -10.25 -8.82 3.90
C PRO A 81 -9.91 -8.99 2.42
N ILE A 82 -8.69 -9.45 2.13
CA ILE A 82 -8.32 -10.01 0.84
C ILE A 82 -8.12 -11.51 1.04
N ASN A 83 -9.09 -12.31 0.57
CA ASN A 83 -9.10 -13.76 0.73
C ASN A 83 -9.48 -14.51 -0.55
N ASN A 84 -9.77 -13.78 -1.63
CA ASN A 84 -10.13 -14.31 -2.94
C ASN A 84 -9.74 -13.29 -4.03
N ASP A 85 -9.87 -13.70 -5.29
CA ASP A 85 -9.51 -12.89 -6.46
C ASP A 85 -10.37 -11.63 -6.57
N ASP A 86 -11.68 -11.70 -6.30
CA ASP A 86 -12.59 -10.56 -6.42
C ASP A 86 -12.21 -9.41 -5.48
N ASN A 87 -11.94 -9.74 -4.21
CA ASN A 87 -11.52 -8.76 -3.20
C ASN A 87 -10.13 -8.21 -3.52
N PHE A 88 -9.25 -9.05 -4.07
CA PHE A 88 -7.94 -8.61 -4.54
C PHE A 88 -8.06 -7.59 -5.68
N TYR A 89 -8.86 -7.87 -6.71
CA TYR A 89 -9.07 -6.95 -7.82
C TYR A 89 -9.74 -5.65 -7.38
N LYS A 90 -10.71 -5.71 -6.47
CA LYS A 90 -11.32 -4.52 -5.87
C LYS A 90 -10.28 -3.66 -5.14
N ALA A 91 -9.45 -4.27 -4.30
CA ALA A 91 -8.41 -3.56 -3.55
C ALA A 91 -7.41 -2.86 -4.49
N VAL A 92 -6.94 -3.55 -5.55
CA VAL A 92 -6.01 -2.99 -6.53
C VAL A 92 -6.65 -1.89 -7.38
N SER A 93 -7.91 -2.06 -7.77
CA SER A 93 -8.63 -1.10 -8.63
C SER A 93 -8.98 0.19 -7.90
N LEU A 94 -9.37 0.09 -6.62
CA LEU A 94 -9.71 1.25 -5.80
C LEU A 94 -8.47 2.00 -5.28
N ALA A 95 -7.30 1.36 -5.29
CA ALA A 95 -6.07 1.98 -4.83
C ALA A 95 -5.60 3.08 -5.78
N ASN A 96 -5.55 4.32 -5.25
CA ASN A 96 -5.01 5.47 -5.95
C ASN A 96 -4.30 6.44 -4.99
N PRO A 97 -2.97 6.66 -5.09
CA PRO A 97 -1.98 5.83 -5.80
C PRO A 97 -1.49 4.64 -4.95
N LEU A 98 -1.89 4.57 -3.67
CA LEU A 98 -1.31 3.70 -2.65
C LEU A 98 -2.31 2.68 -2.09
N LEU A 99 -2.01 1.40 -2.27
CA LEU A 99 -2.66 0.29 -1.60
C LEU A 99 -1.99 0.02 -0.25
N ARG A 100 -2.74 0.10 0.84
CA ARG A 100 -2.25 -0.19 2.19
C ARG A 100 -2.69 -1.59 2.58
N ILE A 101 -1.73 -2.48 2.81
CA ILE A 101 -1.97 -3.87 3.21
C ILE A 101 -1.58 -4.07 4.67
N ILE A 102 -2.43 -4.73 5.44
CA ILE A 102 -2.15 -5.24 6.77
C ILE A 102 -2.09 -6.76 6.70
N ILE A 103 -1.00 -7.32 7.25
CA ILE A 103 -0.74 -8.76 7.31
C ILE A 103 -0.76 -9.16 8.79
N THR A 104 -1.60 -10.13 9.13
CA THR A 104 -1.77 -10.63 10.51
C THR A 104 -1.55 -12.13 10.53
N LYS A 105 -0.73 -12.65 11.46
CA LYS A 105 -0.60 -14.11 11.65
C LYS A 105 -1.94 -14.72 12.05
N ARG A 106 -2.34 -15.84 11.44
CA ARG A 106 -3.53 -16.57 11.88
C ARG A 106 -3.35 -17.02 13.33
N GLY A 107 -4.40 -16.89 14.15
CA GLY A 107 -4.38 -17.25 15.57
C GLY A 107 -3.87 -16.17 16.52
N LYS A 108 -3.27 -15.07 16.03
CA LYS A 108 -3.10 -13.84 16.83
C LYS A 108 -4.42 -13.07 16.84
N THR A 109 -5.40 -13.53 17.63
CA THR A 109 -6.50 -12.65 18.04
C THR A 109 -5.94 -11.63 19.01
N MET A 110 -6.08 -10.33 18.70
CA MET A 110 -5.77 -9.22 19.61
C MET A 110 -6.71 -9.27 20.82
N ARG A 111 -6.49 -10.21 21.75
CA ARG A 111 -7.15 -10.28 23.06
C ARG A 111 -6.29 -11.07 24.04
N GLU A 112 -5.13 -10.53 24.39
CA GLU A 112 -4.57 -10.74 25.73
C GLU A 112 -4.02 -9.38 26.17
N GLY A 113 -4.92 -8.55 26.73
CA GLY A 113 -4.50 -7.53 27.67
C GLY A 113 -3.99 -8.23 28.95
N PRO A 114 -3.06 -7.63 29.70
CA PRO A 114 -2.54 -8.24 30.92
C PRO A 114 -3.70 -8.56 31.86
N ARG A 115 -3.71 -9.78 32.41
CA ARG A 115 -4.61 -10.11 33.51
C ARG A 115 -4.12 -9.32 34.73
N GLU A 116 -4.90 -8.34 35.17
CA GLU A 116 -4.67 -7.60 36.41
C GLU A 116 -5.15 -8.45 37.61
N ASP A 117 -4.62 -9.65 37.78
CA ASP A 117 -4.98 -10.57 38.86
C ASP A 117 -3.77 -11.00 39.70
N MET A 118 -2.78 -10.12 39.83
CA MET A 118 -1.72 -10.29 40.82
C MET A 118 -1.51 -8.99 41.59
N GLU A 119 -1.65 -9.10 42.91
CA GLU A 119 -1.28 -8.12 43.94
C GLU A 119 -2.40 -7.22 44.51
N LYS A 120 -3.34 -7.85 45.21
CA LYS A 120 -3.72 -7.40 46.56
C LYS A 120 -3.82 -8.61 47.50
N ILE A 121 -2.69 -8.96 48.10
CA ILE A 121 -2.63 -9.56 49.44
C ILE A 121 -2.61 -8.38 50.42
#